data_AF-A0AA51F3R1-F1
#
_entry.id   AF-A0AA51F3R1-F1
#
_cell.length_a   1.000
_cell.length_b   1.000
_cell.length_c   1.000
_cell.angle_alpha   90.00
_cell.angle_beta   90.00
_cell.angle_gamma   90.00
#
_symmetry.space_group_name_H-M   'P 1'
#
loop_
_entity.id
_entity.type
_entity.pdbx_description
1 polymer ?
#
loop_
_entity_poly.entity_id
_entity_poly.type
_entity_poly.pdbx_seq_one_letter_code
_entity_poly.pdbx_strand_id
1 'polypeptide(L)' 'EHMLGWNVPDEFQYFVHDHWRNYPAVSKWWHFGLAFIYSMLMFCSCLGNGIVIWIFST' A
#
# COMPACT_ATOMS: atom_id res chain seq x y z
N GLU A 1 10.48 1.18 -20.78
CA GLU A 1 10.02 1.22 -19.37
C GLU A 1 8.96 2.30 -19.24
N HIS A 2 7.98 2.13 -18.36
CA HIS A 2 6.97 3.16 -18.12
C HIS A 2 7.41 4.08 -16.98
N MET A 3 6.91 5.31 -16.94
CA MET A 3 7.09 6.22 -15.80
C MET A 3 6.08 5.90 -14.69
N LEU A 4 6.39 6.29 -13.46
CA LEU A 4 5.49 6.12 -12.33
C LEU A 4 4.15 6.84 -12.61
N GLY A 5 3.03 6.14 -12.40
CA GLY A 5 1.69 6.68 -12.68
C GLY A 5 1.20 6.50 -14.12
N TRP A 6 1.92 5.75 -14.97
CA TRP A 6 1.50 5.46 -16.36
C TRP A 6 0.12 4.78 -16.49
N ASN A 7 -0.33 4.09 -15.45
CA ASN A 7 -1.58 3.33 -15.40
C ASN A 7 -2.74 4.11 -14.75
N VAL A 8 -2.52 5.36 -14.37
CA VAL A 8 -3.55 6.23 -13.79
C VAL A 8 -4.34 6.88 -14.94
N PRO A 9 -5.68 6.80 -14.97
CA PRO A 9 -6.49 7.49 -15.97
C PRO A 9 -6.21 9.00 -15.97
N ASP A 10 -6.27 9.64 -17.15
CA ASP A 10 -5.92 11.06 -17.32
C ASP A 10 -6.74 11.97 -16.41
N GLU A 11 -8.02 11.65 -16.22
CA GLU A 11 -8.93 12.34 -15.29
C GLU A 11 -8.47 12.34 -13.83
N PHE A 12 -7.61 11.40 -13.42
CA PHE A 12 -7.08 11.28 -12.06
C PHE A 12 -5.59 11.63 -11.94
N GLN A 13 -4.93 11.99 -13.05
CA GLN A 13 -3.50 12.29 -13.04
C GLN A 13 -3.19 13.40 -12.04
N TYR A 14 -4.06 14.41 -11.89
CA TYR A 14 -3.85 15.54 -10.98
C TYR A 14 -3.68 15.16 -9.50
N PHE A 15 -4.08 13.96 -9.07
CA PHE A 15 -3.83 13.45 -7.71
C PHE A 15 -2.37 13.05 -7.48
N VAL A 16 -1.63 12.74 -8.55
CA VAL A 16 -0.20 12.40 -8.49
C VAL A 16 0.60 13.68 -8.72
N HIS A 17 1.31 14.13 -7.70
CA HIS A 17 2.17 15.31 -7.82
C HIS A 17 3.26 15.12 -8.89
N ASP A 18 3.54 16.16 -9.69
CA ASP A 18 4.45 16.10 -10.84
C ASP A 18 5.83 15.53 -10.51
N HIS A 19 6.36 15.85 -9.32
CA HIS A 19 7.60 15.27 -8.77
C HIS A 19 7.67 13.74 -8.93
N TRP A 20 6.57 13.04 -8.60
CA TRP A 20 6.54 11.57 -8.59
C TRP A 20 6.51 10.97 -10.00
N ARG A 21 5.97 11.69 -11.00
CA ARG A 21 5.92 11.21 -12.39
C ARG A 21 7.30 11.20 -13.07
N ASN A 22 8.31 11.80 -12.46
CA ASN A 22 9.68 11.85 -13.00
C ASN A 22 10.51 10.58 -12.72
N TYR A 23 9.95 9.60 -12.02
CA TYR A 23 10.63 8.34 -11.69
C TYR A 23 10.15 7.20 -12.60
N PRO A 24 11.01 6.21 -12.92
CA PRO A 24 10.59 5.02 -13.62
C PRO A 24 9.61 4.20 -12.76
N ALA A 25 8.70 3.49 -13.42
CA ALA A 25 7.79 2.57 -12.77
C ALA A 25 8.57 1.44 -12.09
N VAL A 26 8.22 1.18 -10.83
CA VAL A 26 8.90 0.15 -10.03
C VAL A 26 8.55 -1.25 -10.55
N SER A 27 9.46 -2.21 -10.37
CA SER A 27 9.19 -3.60 -10.72
C SER A 27 8.00 -4.15 -9.92
N LYS A 28 7.22 -5.05 -10.52
CA LYS A 28 6.04 -5.67 -9.89
C LYS A 28 6.37 -6.38 -8.58
N TRP A 29 7.59 -6.88 -8.43
CA TRP A 29 8.05 -7.58 -7.22
C TRP A 29 7.98 -6.70 -5.96
N TRP A 30 8.28 -5.40 -6.07
CA TRP A 30 8.17 -4.48 -4.94
C TRP A 30 6.73 -4.24 -4.50
N HIS A 31 5.78 -4.25 -5.45
CA HIS A 31 4.36 -4.16 -5.11
C HIS A 31 3.88 -5.39 -4.33
N PHE A 32 4.30 -6.60 -4.75
CA PHE A 32 4.00 -7.82 -4.01
C PHE A 32 4.66 -7.84 -2.63
N GLY A 33 5.91 -7.38 -2.52
CA GLY A 33 6.61 -7.28 -1.23
C GLY A 33 5.89 -6.34 -0.26
N LEU A 34 5.50 -5.15 -0.71
CA LEU A 34 4.72 -4.21 0.11
C LEU A 34 3.36 -4.79 0.52
N ALA A 35 2.63 -5.40 -0.41
CA ALA A 35 1.33 -6.03 -0.11
C ALA A 35 1.46 -7.13 0.95
N PHE A 36 2.53 -7.94 0.90
CA PHE A 36 2.82 -8.96 1.89
C PHE A 36 3.11 -8.35 3.28
N ILE A 37 3.95 -7.32 3.35
CA ILE A 37 4.26 -6.62 4.61
C ILE A 37 2.99 -6.02 5.23
N TYR A 38 2.19 -5.29 4.45
CA TYR A 38 0.93 -4.71 4.94
C TYR A 38 -0.06 -5.78 5.41
N SER A 39 -0.11 -6.94 4.74
CA SER A 39 -0.96 -8.04 5.16
C SER A 39 -0.54 -8.61 6.52
N MET A 40 0.77 -8.83 6.73
CA MET A 40 1.31 -9.27 8.02
C MET A 40 1.01 -8.24 9.13
N LEU A 41 1.24 -6.95 8.87
CA LEU A 41 0.93 -5.87 9.81
C LEU A 41 -0.56 -5.85 10.16
N MET A 42 -1.45 -6.02 9.18
CA MET A 42 -2.89 -6.11 9.40
C MET A 42 -3.25 -7.31 10.29
N PHE A 43 -2.74 -8.52 10.01
CA PHE A 43 -3.01 -9.70 10.84
C PHE A 43 -2.51 -9.52 12.26
N CYS A 44 -1.27 -9.04 12.45
CA CYS A 44 -0.71 -8.74 13.76
C CYS A 44 -1.56 -7.70 14.51
N SER A 45 -2.01 -6.65 13.82
CA SER A 45 -2.85 -5.60 14.41
C SER A 45 -4.23 -6.11 14.80
N CYS A 46 -4.94 -6.78 13.89
CA CYS A 46 -6.28 -7.31 14.14
C CYS A 46 -6.27 -8.37 15.25
N LEU A 47 -5.30 -9.30 15.23
CA LEU A 47 -5.16 -10.32 16.27
C LEU A 47 -4.76 -9.69 17.61
N GLY A 48 -3.71 -8.87 17.63
CA GLY A 48 -3.21 -8.24 18.85
C GLY A 48 -4.26 -7.37 19.53
N ASN A 49 -4.84 -6.43 18.79
CA ASN A 49 -5.88 -5.55 19.32
C ASN A 49 -7.19 -6.31 19.62
N GLY A 50 -7.55 -7.31 18.80
CA GLY A 50 -8.70 -8.17 19.04
C GLY A 50 -8.59 -8.96 20.33
N ILE A 51 -7.41 -9.51 20.63
CA ILE A 51 -7.12 -10.21 21.89
C ILE A 51 -7.21 -9.24 23.08
N VAL A 52 -6.67 -8.02 22.96
CA VAL A 52 -6.79 -7.00 24.02
C VAL A 52 -8.25 -6.71 24.30
N ILE A 53 -9.04 -6.39 23.27
CA ILE A 53 -10.48 -6.12 23.43
C ILE A 53 -11.18 -7.30 24.08
N TRP A 54 -10.90 -8.53 23.63
CA TRP A 54 -11.55 -9.73 24.16
C TRP A 54 -11.25 -9.97 25.65
N ILE A 55 -9.98 -9.90 26.04
CA ILE A 55 -9.55 -10.12 27.44
C ILE A 55 -10.12 -9.05 28.37
N PHE A 56 -10.16 -7.79 27.95
CA PHE A 56 -10.63 -6.70 28.80
C PHE A 56 -12.16 -6.50 28.77
N SER A 57 -12.86 -7.17 27.86
CA SER A 57 -14.34 -7.14 27.78
C SER A 57 -15.01 -8.38 28.37
N THR A 58 -14.23 -9.40 28.75
CA THR A 58 -14.70 -10.65 29.38
C THR A 58 -14.25 -10.70 30.84
#